data_AF-A0A7J3TAN7-F1
#
_entry.id   AF-A0A7J3TAN7-F1
#
_cell.length_a   1.000
_cell.length_b   1.000
_cell.length_c   1.000
_cell.angle_alpha   90.00
_cell.angle_beta   90.00
_cell.angle_gamma   90.00
#
_symmetry.space_group_name_H-M   'P 1'
#
loop_
_entity.id
_entity.type
_entity.pdbx_description
1 polymer ?
#
loop_
_entity_poly.entity_id
_entity_poly.type
_entity_poly.pdbx_seq_one_letter_code
_entity_poly.pdbx_strand_id
1 'polypeptide(L)'
;MNIVDFIDLTVKRSMYTDISTTIRNGLPVITAIGLFAYSEMIGGLGRIVEGEPEAIVFGSGQSNKNYAKYLKMAGKCYSRLNSRETYRIIRGGLIHRYFIRQRSTIEIDPSDPFCKKIEYTGCAIRFDEELVYFNVNRYFLDFMNTVERLRKKIYRKGIEKLSFAEHINETEYVVSKSNKTIR
;
A
#
# COMPACT_ATOMS: atom_id res chain seq x y z
N MET A 1 12.88 0.79 -16.56
CA MET A 1 11.83 1.85 -16.40
C MET A 1 12.25 2.86 -15.31
N ASN A 2 12.06 4.17 -15.49
CA ASN A 2 12.40 5.18 -14.46
C ASN A 2 11.27 5.41 -13.44
N ILE A 3 11.57 6.10 -12.34
CA ILE A 3 10.64 6.32 -11.22
C ILE A 3 9.41 7.17 -11.58
N VAL A 4 9.56 8.13 -12.50
CA VAL A 4 8.42 8.95 -12.94
C VAL A 4 7.52 8.14 -13.86
N ASP A 5 8.09 7.38 -14.79
CA ASP A 5 7.34 6.47 -15.68
C ASP A 5 6.59 5.42 -14.86
N PHE A 6 7.20 4.89 -13.81
CA PHE A 6 6.52 3.97 -12.90
C PHE A 6 5.30 4.62 -12.22
N ILE A 7 5.45 5.84 -11.70
CA ILE A 7 4.34 6.57 -11.10
C ILE A 7 3.24 6.84 -12.14
N ASP A 8 3.58 7.36 -13.31
CA ASP A 8 2.60 7.82 -14.28
C ASP A 8 1.93 6.64 -15.02
N LEU A 9 2.67 5.60 -15.39
CA LEU A 9 2.18 4.45 -16.16
C LEU A 9 1.70 3.30 -15.28
N THR A 10 2.38 2.99 -14.18
CA THR A 10 2.00 1.84 -13.34
C THR A 10 1.01 2.27 -12.27
N VAL A 11 1.35 3.29 -11.48
CA VAL A 11 0.52 3.70 -10.34
C VAL A 11 -0.73 4.42 -10.82
N LYS A 12 -0.57 5.53 -11.56
CA LYS A 12 -1.69 6.41 -11.90
C LYS A 12 -2.60 5.85 -12.98
N ARG A 13 -2.08 5.03 -13.90
CA ARG A 13 -2.87 4.42 -14.96
C ARG A 13 -3.41 3.05 -14.55
N SER A 14 -2.56 2.09 -14.18
CA SER A 14 -3.01 0.73 -13.87
C SER A 14 -3.62 0.62 -12.47
N MET A 15 -2.87 0.93 -11.41
CA MET A 15 -3.35 0.72 -10.03
C MET A 15 -4.59 1.55 -9.71
N TYR A 16 -4.66 2.80 -10.17
CA TYR A 16 -5.87 3.60 -9.98
C TYR A 16 -7.07 3.03 -10.73
N THR A 17 -6.86 2.46 -11.92
CA THR A 17 -7.93 1.81 -12.69
C THR A 17 -8.40 0.54 -11.98
N ASP A 18 -7.48 -0.27 -11.44
CA ASP A 18 -7.80 -1.48 -10.71
C ASP A 18 -8.68 -1.16 -9.49
N ILE A 19 -8.22 -0.22 -8.64
CA ILE A 19 -8.95 0.19 -7.44
C ILE A 19 -10.28 0.87 -7.77
N SER A 20 -10.32 1.80 -8.72
CA SER A 20 -11.59 2.45 -9.09
C SER A 20 -12.59 1.45 -9.70
N THR A 21 -12.12 0.41 -10.39
CA THR A 21 -12.98 -0.64 -10.93
C THR A 21 -13.55 -1.51 -9.82
N THR A 22 -12.75 -1.92 -8.82
CA THR A 22 -13.27 -2.68 -7.68
C THR A 22 -14.21 -1.84 -6.82
N ILE A 23 -13.98 -0.53 -6.72
CA ILE A 23 -14.88 0.39 -6.03
C ILE A 23 -16.24 0.46 -6.76
N ARG A 24 -16.23 0.70 -8.07
CA ARG A 24 -17.45 0.77 -8.89
C ARG A 24 -18.30 -0.49 -8.83
N ASN A 25 -17.66 -1.65 -8.68
CA ASN A 25 -18.34 -2.93 -8.59
C ASN A 25 -18.74 -3.32 -7.15
N GLY A 26 -18.56 -2.44 -6.16
CA GLY A 26 -18.97 -2.71 -4.79
C GLY A 26 -18.18 -3.84 -4.12
N LEU A 27 -16.87 -3.95 -4.40
CA LEU A 27 -16.01 -5.03 -3.90
C LEU A 27 -15.08 -4.53 -2.77
N PRO A 28 -15.58 -4.30 -1.54
CA PRO A 28 -14.80 -3.63 -0.48
C PRO A 28 -13.56 -4.41 -0.04
N VAL A 29 -13.67 -5.73 0.12
CA VAL A 29 -12.55 -6.57 0.60
C VAL A 29 -11.40 -6.60 -0.42
N ILE A 30 -11.70 -6.85 -1.69
CA ILE A 30 -10.69 -6.90 -2.76
C ILE A 30 -10.04 -5.53 -2.91
N THR A 31 -10.84 -4.45 -2.84
CA THR A 31 -10.30 -3.10 -2.89
C THR A 31 -9.35 -2.82 -1.72
N ALA A 32 -9.71 -3.21 -0.49
CA ALA A 32 -8.84 -3.04 0.67
C ALA A 32 -7.53 -3.81 0.56
N ILE A 33 -7.56 -5.03 -0.01
CA ILE A 33 -6.35 -5.83 -0.30
C ILE A 33 -5.44 -5.10 -1.28
N GLY A 34 -5.98 -4.64 -2.40
CA GLY A 34 -5.21 -3.92 -3.42
C GLY A 34 -4.62 -2.62 -2.87
N LEU A 35 -5.43 -1.81 -2.18
CA LEU A 35 -4.98 -0.58 -1.53
C LEU A 35 -3.88 -0.84 -0.52
N PHE A 36 -3.99 -1.90 0.29
CA PHE A 36 -2.97 -2.24 1.27
C PHE A 36 -1.63 -2.62 0.61
N ALA A 37 -1.67 -3.49 -0.41
CA ALA A 37 -0.48 -3.89 -1.16
C ALA A 37 0.18 -2.69 -1.85
N TYR A 38 -0.61 -1.82 -2.49
CA TYR A 38 -0.08 -0.63 -3.14
C TYR A 38 0.45 0.39 -2.14
N SER A 39 -0.16 0.53 -0.96
CA SER A 39 0.38 1.36 0.12
C SER A 39 1.76 0.89 0.59
N GLU A 40 1.99 -0.41 0.74
CA GLU A 40 3.33 -0.94 1.03
C GLU A 40 4.32 -0.48 -0.06
N MET A 41 3.98 -0.69 -1.32
CA MET A 41 4.85 -0.34 -2.44
C MET A 41 5.16 1.17 -2.51
N ILE A 42 4.15 2.05 -2.39
CA ILE A 42 4.33 3.51 -2.37
C ILE A 42 5.15 3.94 -1.16
N GLY A 43 4.97 3.30 -0.01
CA GLY A 43 5.79 3.53 1.16
C GLY A 43 7.25 3.14 0.93
N GLY A 44 7.50 2.03 0.24
CA GLY A 44 8.84 1.63 -0.19
C GLY A 44 9.48 2.67 -1.11
N LEU A 45 8.76 3.14 -2.14
CA LEU A 45 9.22 4.24 -2.98
C LEU A 45 9.55 5.50 -2.18
N GLY A 46 8.75 5.83 -1.18
CA GLY A 46 9.01 6.93 -0.27
C GLY A 46 10.34 6.81 0.46
N ARG A 47 10.77 5.59 0.83
CA ARG A 47 12.08 5.32 1.44
C ARG A 47 13.22 5.46 0.43
N ILE A 48 13.03 4.96 -0.80
CA ILE A 48 14.01 5.12 -1.89
C ILE A 48 14.26 6.59 -2.21
N VAL A 49 13.20 7.39 -2.33
CA VAL A 49 13.28 8.85 -2.54
C VAL A 49 14.00 9.58 -1.39
N GLU A 50 14.06 8.95 -0.21
CA GLU A 50 14.80 9.44 0.95
C GLU A 50 16.24 8.92 1.05
N GLY A 51 16.66 8.08 0.10
CA GLY A 51 18.04 7.60 -0.02
C GLY A 51 18.26 6.17 0.44
N GLU A 52 17.20 5.43 0.82
CA GLU A 52 17.35 4.01 1.15
C GLU A 52 17.55 3.16 -0.13
N PRO A 53 18.53 2.25 -0.18
CA PRO A 53 18.73 1.36 -1.32
C PRO A 53 17.54 0.42 -1.58
N GLU A 54 17.25 0.17 -2.86
CA GLU A 54 16.17 -0.72 -3.29
C GLU A 54 16.27 -2.12 -2.68
N ALA A 55 17.47 -2.72 -2.65
CA ALA A 55 17.74 -4.02 -2.06
C ALA A 55 17.36 -4.11 -0.56
N ILE A 56 17.44 -2.99 0.15
CA ILE A 56 17.01 -2.90 1.56
C ILE A 56 15.50 -2.69 1.65
N VAL A 57 14.92 -1.87 0.78
CA VAL A 57 13.50 -1.51 0.82
C VAL A 57 12.60 -2.69 0.47
N PHE A 58 12.99 -3.51 -0.51
CA PHE A 58 12.22 -4.68 -0.95
C PHE A 58 12.79 -6.02 -0.45
N GLY A 59 13.75 -5.97 0.48
CA GLY A 59 14.23 -7.16 1.18
C GLY A 59 13.19 -7.82 2.09
N SER A 60 13.52 -9.02 2.59
CA SER A 60 12.64 -9.77 3.50
C SER A 60 12.34 -8.98 4.79
N GLY A 61 11.09 -9.04 5.26
CA GLY A 61 10.63 -8.40 6.49
C GLY A 61 10.40 -6.88 6.40
N GLN A 62 10.45 -6.28 5.20
CA GLN A 62 10.38 -4.83 5.03
C GLN A 62 8.96 -4.29 4.82
N SER A 63 7.98 -5.14 4.50
CA SER A 63 6.59 -4.74 4.24
C SER A 63 5.99 -3.84 5.35
N ASN A 64 6.19 -4.18 6.63
CA ASN A 64 5.69 -3.34 7.73
C ASN A 64 6.38 -1.96 7.79
N LYS A 65 7.69 -1.88 7.51
CA LYS A 65 8.42 -0.60 7.45
C LYS A 65 7.96 0.24 6.27
N ASN A 66 7.72 -0.40 5.12
CA ASN A 66 7.18 0.23 3.94
C ASN A 66 5.77 0.78 4.20
N TYR A 67 4.88 -0.03 4.78
CA TYR A 67 3.55 0.42 5.17
C TYR A 67 3.57 1.56 6.20
N ALA A 68 4.43 1.46 7.22
CA ALA A 68 4.62 2.52 8.21
C ALA A 68 5.10 3.82 7.55
N LYS A 69 5.96 3.73 6.53
CA LYS A 69 6.37 4.89 5.75
C LYS A 69 5.20 5.51 5.00
N TYR A 70 4.38 4.69 4.34
CA TYR A 70 3.18 5.16 3.66
C TYR A 70 2.24 5.91 4.61
N LEU A 71 1.91 5.34 5.78
CA LEU A 71 1.02 6.00 6.75
C LEU A 71 1.53 7.39 7.16
N LYS A 72 2.84 7.54 7.37
CA LYS A 72 3.44 8.85 7.66
C LYS A 72 3.28 9.84 6.52
N MET A 73 3.35 9.37 5.26
CA MET A 73 3.18 10.20 4.07
C MET A 73 1.71 10.50 3.74
N ALA A 74 0.79 9.63 4.15
CA ALA A 74 -0.64 9.71 3.85
C ALA A 74 -1.33 10.89 4.53
N GLY A 75 -0.90 11.23 5.75
CA GLY A 75 -1.35 12.43 6.44
C GLY A 75 -1.21 12.33 7.96
N LYS A 76 -1.49 13.45 8.64
CA LYS A 76 -1.35 13.58 10.10
C LYS A 76 -2.30 12.64 10.87
N CYS A 77 -3.46 12.32 10.31
CA CYS A 77 -4.38 11.36 10.93
C CYS A 77 -3.77 9.96 10.98
N TYR A 78 -3.16 9.51 9.88
CA TYR A 78 -2.49 8.20 9.79
C TYR A 78 -1.21 8.13 10.62
N SER A 79 -0.48 9.24 10.79
CA SER A 79 0.75 9.26 11.60
C SER A 79 0.51 9.00 13.09
N ARG A 80 -0.73 9.14 13.56
CA ARG A 80 -1.13 8.85 14.95
C ARG A 80 -1.45 7.37 15.16
N LEU A 81 -1.59 6.60 14.09
CA LEU A 81 -1.88 5.17 14.18
C LEU A 81 -0.62 4.40 14.59
N ASN A 82 -0.78 3.39 15.43
CA ASN A 82 0.28 2.42 15.68
C ASN A 82 0.49 1.59 14.41
N SER A 83 1.48 1.96 13.60
CA SER A 83 1.74 1.32 12.31
C SER A 83 1.87 -0.20 12.37
N ARG A 84 2.55 -0.76 13.39
CA ARG A 84 2.74 -2.21 13.54
C ARG A 84 1.42 -2.90 13.83
N GLU A 85 0.62 -2.33 14.71
CA GLU A 85 -0.69 -2.86 15.05
C GLU A 85 -1.67 -2.72 13.89
N THR A 86 -1.74 -1.54 13.27
CA THR A 86 -2.55 -1.27 12.08
C THR A 86 -2.21 -2.24 10.96
N TYR A 87 -0.93 -2.45 10.69
CA TYR A 87 -0.45 -3.42 9.72
C TYR A 87 -0.91 -4.84 10.05
N ARG A 88 -0.73 -5.28 11.31
CA ARG A 88 -1.16 -6.62 11.77
C ARG A 88 -2.67 -6.79 11.65
N ILE A 89 -3.45 -5.80 12.05
CA ILE A 89 -4.92 -5.85 12.02
C ILE A 89 -5.40 -5.84 10.58
N ILE A 90 -4.92 -4.94 9.71
CA ILE A 90 -5.40 -4.86 8.34
C ILE A 90 -4.94 -6.09 7.53
N ARG A 91 -3.63 -6.39 7.54
CA ARG A 91 -3.06 -7.53 6.81
C ARG A 91 -3.56 -8.86 7.34
N GLY A 92 -3.46 -9.08 8.65
CA GLY A 92 -3.74 -10.37 9.28
C GLY A 92 -5.20 -10.56 9.67
N GLY A 93 -5.90 -9.49 10.05
CA GLY A 93 -7.25 -9.55 10.62
C GLY A 93 -8.35 -9.20 9.63
N LEU A 94 -8.30 -8.01 9.05
CA LEU A 94 -9.40 -7.38 8.31
C LEU A 94 -9.51 -8.00 6.92
N ILE A 95 -8.37 -8.16 6.24
CA ILE A 95 -8.26 -8.78 4.92
C ILE A 95 -8.59 -10.28 4.99
N HIS A 96 -8.15 -10.96 6.06
CA HIS A 96 -8.38 -12.39 6.20
C HIS A 96 -9.63 -12.74 7.01
N ARG A 97 -10.38 -11.77 7.57
CA ARG A 97 -11.56 -11.90 8.46
C ARG A 97 -11.43 -12.80 9.70
N TYR A 98 -10.50 -13.76 9.75
CA TYR A 98 -10.44 -14.81 10.78
C TYR A 98 -9.77 -14.38 12.09
N PHE A 99 -9.01 -13.28 12.14
CA PHE A 99 -8.15 -12.94 13.29
C PHE A 99 -8.61 -11.75 14.13
N ILE A 100 -9.67 -11.03 13.76
CA ILE A 100 -10.15 -9.90 14.57
C ILE A 100 -11.16 -10.43 15.60
N ARG A 101 -10.80 -10.39 16.89
CA ARG A 101 -11.71 -10.66 18.03
C ARG A 101 -12.72 -9.53 18.29
N GLN A 102 -12.61 -8.44 17.52
CA GLN A 102 -13.44 -7.23 17.52
C GLN A 102 -14.29 -7.19 16.23
N ARG A 103 -15.36 -6.39 16.22
CA ARG A 103 -16.14 -6.16 15.01
C ARG A 103 -15.27 -5.44 13.98
N SER A 104 -15.40 -5.78 12.71
CA SER A 104 -14.68 -5.09 11.64
C SER A 104 -15.61 -4.78 10.47
N THR A 105 -15.46 -3.58 9.92
CA THR A 105 -16.24 -3.11 8.80
C THR A 105 -15.33 -2.49 7.76
N ILE A 106 -15.42 -3.00 6.53
CA ILE A 106 -14.84 -2.38 5.34
C ILE A 106 -15.98 -1.73 4.59
N GLU A 107 -16.03 -0.41 4.58
CA GLU A 107 -17.07 0.35 3.93
C GLU A 107 -16.64 0.87 2.57
N ILE A 108 -17.62 0.85 1.69
CA ILE A 108 -17.56 1.48 0.39
C ILE A 108 -18.81 2.33 0.22
N ASP A 109 -18.65 3.58 -0.21
CA ASP A 109 -19.77 4.41 -0.65
C ASP A 109 -19.97 4.18 -2.15
N PRO A 110 -20.98 3.39 -2.57
CA PRO A 110 -21.26 3.17 -3.99
C PRO A 110 -21.75 4.44 -4.70
N SER A 111 -22.21 5.45 -3.95
CA SER A 111 -22.59 6.76 -4.48
C SER A 111 -21.40 7.71 -4.69
N ASP A 112 -20.18 7.29 -4.31
CA ASP A 112 -18.92 7.95 -4.68
C ASP A 112 -17.96 7.02 -5.45
N PRO A 113 -18.36 6.55 -6.63
CA PRO A 113 -17.59 5.56 -7.41
C PRO A 113 -16.23 6.09 -7.91
N PHE A 114 -16.03 7.41 -7.85
CA PHE A 114 -14.82 8.08 -8.32
C PHE A 114 -13.99 8.69 -7.18
N CYS A 115 -14.40 8.47 -5.93
CA CYS A 115 -13.72 8.95 -4.73
C CYS A 115 -13.50 10.49 -4.75
N LYS A 116 -14.52 11.22 -5.19
CA LYS A 116 -14.50 12.68 -5.37
C LYS A 116 -15.20 13.42 -4.23
N LYS A 117 -15.93 12.74 -3.34
CA LYS A 117 -16.60 13.42 -2.22
C LYS A 117 -15.58 13.85 -1.18
N ILE A 118 -15.39 15.16 -1.07
CA ILE A 118 -14.45 15.80 -0.15
C ILE A 118 -15.01 15.89 1.29
N GLU A 119 -16.32 15.69 1.47
CA GLU A 119 -17.04 15.93 2.73
C GLU A 119 -16.66 15.01 3.90
N TYR A 120 -15.90 13.94 3.67
CA TYR A 120 -15.42 13.09 4.75
C TYR A 120 -14.26 13.75 5.51
N THR A 121 -14.54 14.19 6.75
CA THR A 121 -13.59 14.88 7.63
C THR A 121 -12.78 13.95 8.55
N GLY A 122 -12.99 12.64 8.47
CA GLY A 122 -12.32 11.63 9.31
C GLY A 122 -11.07 11.00 8.68
N CYS A 123 -10.34 10.22 9.49
CA CYS A 123 -9.33 9.27 8.98
C CYS A 123 -10.03 8.09 8.33
N ALA A 124 -9.54 7.58 7.18
CA ALA A 124 -10.14 6.41 6.55
C ALA A 124 -10.01 5.14 7.40
N ILE A 125 -9.04 5.10 8.31
CA ILE A 125 -8.86 4.01 9.28
C ILE A 125 -9.22 4.55 10.67
N ARG A 126 -10.12 3.86 11.37
CA ARG A 126 -10.44 4.12 12.78
C ARG A 126 -10.37 2.82 13.58
N PHE A 127 -9.78 2.93 14.77
CA PHE A 127 -9.72 1.87 15.76
C PHE A 127 -10.44 2.38 17.00
N ASP A 128 -11.59 1.79 17.29
CA ASP A 128 -12.35 1.99 18.52
C ASP A 128 -12.27 0.69 19.35
N GLU A 129 -12.64 0.74 20.63
CA GLU A 129 -12.48 -0.40 21.56
C GLU A 129 -13.14 -1.70 21.06
N GLU A 130 -14.23 -1.57 20.30
CA GLU A 130 -15.03 -2.68 19.79
C GLU A 130 -15.02 -2.84 18.26
N LEU A 131 -14.51 -1.84 17.52
CA LEU A 131 -14.68 -1.73 16.07
C LEU A 131 -13.39 -1.32 15.35
N VAL A 132 -13.05 -2.08 14.32
CA VAL A 132 -12.07 -1.67 13.30
C VAL A 132 -12.83 -1.22 12.05
N TYR A 133 -12.64 0.03 11.66
CA TYR A 133 -13.32 0.64 10.53
C TYR A 133 -12.34 1.03 9.42
N PHE A 134 -12.65 0.65 8.19
CA PHE A 134 -11.87 0.99 7.00
C PHE A 134 -12.78 1.54 5.88
N ASN A 135 -12.67 2.83 5.57
CA ASN A 135 -13.37 3.47 4.46
C ASN A 135 -12.50 3.45 3.19
N VAL A 136 -12.93 2.66 2.22
CA VAL A 136 -12.17 2.41 0.98
C VAL A 136 -12.08 3.65 0.11
N ASN A 137 -13.19 4.37 -0.10
CA ASN A 137 -13.22 5.56 -0.97
C ASN A 137 -12.27 6.64 -0.43
N ARG A 138 -12.33 6.90 0.88
CA ARG A 138 -11.46 7.89 1.53
C ARG A 138 -10.00 7.47 1.49
N TYR A 139 -9.71 6.21 1.80
CA TYR A 139 -8.33 5.72 1.79
C TYR A 139 -7.72 5.81 0.38
N PHE A 140 -8.49 5.52 -0.66
CA PHE A 140 -8.03 5.66 -2.04
C PHE A 140 -7.78 7.13 -2.43
N LEU A 141 -8.65 8.05 -2.00
CA LEU A 141 -8.40 9.48 -2.19
C LEU A 141 -7.09 9.93 -1.50
N ASP A 142 -6.88 9.50 -0.25
CA ASP A 142 -5.65 9.79 0.48
C ASP A 142 -4.42 9.15 -0.19
N PHE A 143 -4.57 7.95 -0.76
CA PHE A 143 -3.54 7.28 -1.55
C PHE A 143 -3.17 8.10 -2.80
N MET A 144 -4.15 8.53 -3.60
CA MET A 144 -3.91 9.37 -4.79
C MET A 144 -3.18 10.66 -4.41
N ASN A 145 -3.62 11.34 -3.35
CA ASN A 145 -2.97 12.54 -2.84
C ASN A 145 -1.53 12.29 -2.38
N THR A 146 -1.27 11.11 -1.80
CA THR A 146 0.08 10.70 -1.36
C THR A 146 1.02 10.50 -2.54
N VAL A 147 0.54 9.83 -3.59
CA VAL A 147 1.29 9.62 -4.83
C VAL A 147 1.63 10.96 -5.49
N GLU A 148 0.69 11.90 -5.55
CA GLU A 148 0.95 13.25 -6.09
C GLU A 148 2.00 14.01 -5.28
N ARG A 149 1.96 13.91 -3.94
CA ARG A 149 3.00 14.51 -3.07
C ARG A 149 4.36 13.86 -3.29
N LEU A 150 4.41 12.53 -3.42
CA LEU A 150 5.65 11.79 -3.70
C LEU A 150 6.23 12.18 -5.06
N ARG A 151 5.40 12.25 -6.10
CA ARG A 151 5.77 12.70 -7.44
C ARG A 151 6.40 14.10 -7.39
N LYS A 152 5.75 15.05 -6.73
CA LYS A 152 6.32 16.41 -6.51
C LYS A 152 7.65 16.38 -5.78
N LYS A 153 7.82 15.50 -4.79
CA LYS A 153 9.07 15.34 -4.05
C LYS A 153 10.20 14.79 -4.91
N ILE A 154 9.92 13.86 -5.83
CA ILE A 154 10.87 13.33 -6.82
C ILE A 154 11.42 14.46 -7.69
N TYR A 155 10.53 15.28 -8.27
CA TYR A 155 10.95 16.44 -9.08
C TYR A 155 11.78 17.45 -8.27
N ARG A 156 11.35 17.76 -7.04
CA ARG A 156 12.11 18.67 -6.16
C ARG A 156 13.51 18.17 -5.82
N LYS A 157 13.71 16.85 -5.85
CA LYS A 157 15.01 16.21 -5.57
C LYS A 157 15.86 15.99 -6.81
N GLY A 158 15.34 16.22 -8.02
CA GLY A 158 16.08 16.00 -9.27
C GLY A 158 16.42 14.53 -9.54
N ILE A 159 15.57 13.61 -9.08
CA ILE A 159 15.80 12.15 -9.19
C ILE A 159 14.82 11.48 -10.16
N GLU A 160 14.30 12.22 -11.14
CA GLU A 160 13.29 11.71 -12.09
C GLU A 160 13.81 10.54 -12.92
N LYS A 161 15.12 10.55 -13.20
CA LYS A 161 15.81 9.53 -13.99
C LYS A 161 16.26 8.32 -13.17
N LEU A 162 15.96 8.28 -11.87
CA LEU A 162 16.26 7.12 -11.05
C LEU A 162 15.56 5.91 -11.66
N SER A 163 16.34 4.91 -12.06
CA SER A 163 15.85 3.67 -12.63
C SER A 163 15.76 2.61 -11.54
N PHE A 164 14.69 1.82 -11.55
CA PHE A 164 14.61 0.62 -10.71
C PHE A 164 15.49 -0.47 -11.33
N ALA A 165 16.05 -1.33 -10.49
CA ALA A 165 16.76 -2.50 -10.97
C ALA A 165 15.80 -3.39 -11.79
N GLU A 166 16.13 -3.67 -13.05
CA GLU A 166 15.42 -4.65 -13.87
C GLU A 166 15.86 -6.06 -13.47
N HIS A 167 15.61 -6.47 -12.22
CA HIS A 167 15.82 -7.85 -11.79
C HIS A 167 14.48 -8.55 -11.62
N ILE A 168 13.97 -9.07 -12.73
CA ILE A 168 12.96 -10.13 -12.73
C ILE A 168 13.73 -11.46 -12.86
N ASN A 169 14.27 -11.96 -11.76
CA ASN A 169 14.57 -13.40 -11.65
C ASN A 169 13.41 -14.03 -10.87
N GLU A 170 12.34 -14.38 -11.60
CA GLU A 170 11.13 -15.02 -11.06
C GLU A 170 11.32 -16.51 -10.72
N THR A 171 12.52 -17.07 -10.83
CA THR A 171 12.73 -18.53 -10.72
C THR A 171 14.02 -18.93 -10.03
N GLU A 172 14.05 -18.92 -8.70
CA GLU A 172 14.93 -19.81 -7.93
C GLU A 172 14.18 -20.47 -6.76
N TYR A 173 13.11 -21.20 -7.10
CA TYR A 173 12.82 -22.42 -6.35
C TYR A 173 13.75 -23.53 -6.89
N VAL A 174 15.01 -23.52 -6.46
CA VAL A 174 15.84 -24.71 -6.61
C VAL A 174 15.39 -25.70 -5.52
N VAL A 175 14.39 -26.52 -5.84
CA VAL A 175 14.28 -27.85 -5.25
C VAL A 175 15.42 -28.66 -5.87
N SER A 176 16.62 -28.58 -5.30
CA SER A 176 17.65 -29.57 -5.57
C SER A 176 17.39 -30.78 -4.66
N LYS A 177 17.16 -31.89 -5.35
CA LYS A 177 16.89 -33.21 -4.81
C LYS A 177 17.94 -33.63 -3.79
N SER A 178 17.47 -34.36 -2.78
CA SER A 178 18.19 -35.44 -2.12
C SER A 178 19.24 -36.07 -3.04
N ASN A 179 20.50 -36.07 -2.61
CA ASN A 179 21.32 -37.27 -2.69
C ASN A 179 22.35 -37.29 -1.55
N LYS A 180 22.28 -38.39 -0.80
CA LYS A 180 23.31 -38.90 0.11
C LYS A 180 24.70 -38.79 -0.54
N THR A 181 25.73 -38.52 0.26
CA THR A 181 26.78 -39.52 0.59
C THR A 181 27.54 -39.01 1.81
N ILE A 182 27.42 -39.75 2.91
CA ILE A 182 28.32 -39.66 4.06
C ILE A 182 29.60 -40.41 3.66
N ARG A 183 30.76 -39.78 3.83
CA ARG A 183 32.02 -40.46 4.07
C ARG A 183 32.65 -39.85 5.31
#